data_AF-A0A506ULU9-F1
#
_entry.id   AF-A0A506ULU9-F1
#
_cell.length_a   1.000
_cell.length_b   1.000
_cell.length_c   1.000
_cell.angle_alpha   90.00
_cell.angle_beta   90.00
_cell.angle_gamma   90.00
#
_symmetry.space_group_name_H-M   'P 1'
#
loop_
_entity.id
_entity.type
_entity.pdbx_description
1 polymer ?
#
loop_
_entity_poly.entity_id
_entity_poly.type
_entity_poly.pdbx_seq_one_letter_code
_entity_poly.pdbx_strand_id
1 'polypeptide(L)'
;MRLPAKHPGPPQPRAEISFLPCPHCGAEIRNTALRCPACGAEKHFGPTLYETAFCALAGALALPLAVWAVTGAAHWFWLGLTCAAGAALGVLAALFRFSSARWLKT
;
A
#
# COMPACT_ATOMS: atom_id res chain seq x y z
N MET A 1 -27.54 52.23 16.95
CA MET A 1 -26.69 51.33 16.14
C MET A 1 -26.32 50.14 17.00
N ARG A 2 -26.88 48.95 16.75
CA ARG A 2 -26.55 47.71 17.47
C ARG A 2 -25.40 47.02 16.72
N LEU A 3 -24.27 46.80 17.38
CA LEU A 3 -23.18 45.99 16.84
C LEU A 3 -23.65 44.52 16.69
N PRO A 4 -23.36 43.84 15.58
CA PRO A 4 -23.65 42.41 15.45
C PRO A 4 -22.79 41.60 16.42
N ALA A 5 -23.43 40.72 17.18
CA ALA A 5 -22.76 39.82 18.10
C ALA A 5 -21.83 38.85 17.35
N LYS A 6 -20.54 38.89 17.70
CA LYS A 6 -19.52 37.94 17.24
C LYS A 6 -19.93 36.53 17.69
N HIS A 7 -20.45 35.72 16.77
CA HIS A 7 -20.67 34.30 17.05
C HIS A 7 -19.31 33.63 17.32
N PRO A 8 -19.15 32.89 18.42
CA PRO A 8 -17.99 32.02 18.57
C PRO A 8 -18.10 30.95 17.48
N GLY A 9 -17.07 30.85 16.63
CA GLY A 9 -16.99 29.79 15.65
C GLY A 9 -17.06 28.41 16.31
N PRO A 10 -17.43 27.36 15.56
CA PRO A 10 -17.49 26.01 16.11
C PRO A 10 -16.14 25.63 16.75
N PRO A 11 -16.13 24.86 17.85
CA PRO A 11 -14.89 24.35 18.41
C PRO A 11 -14.19 23.53 17.32
N GLN A 12 -13.03 24.01 16.87
CA GLN A 12 -12.16 23.25 15.98
C GLN A 12 -11.89 21.90 16.66
N PRO A 13 -12.06 20.76 15.96
CA PRO A 13 -11.74 19.46 16.54
C PRO A 13 -10.26 19.48 16.91
N ARG A 14 -10.00 19.65 18.20
CA ARG A 14 -8.69 19.51 18.83
C ARG A 14 -8.20 18.15 18.36
N ALA A 15 -7.13 18.09 17.56
CA ALA A 15 -6.62 16.86 16.96
C ALA A 15 -6.66 15.75 18.02
N GLU A 16 -7.68 14.90 17.93
CA GLU A 16 -7.96 13.93 18.97
C GLU A 16 -6.80 12.95 18.88
N ILE A 17 -5.95 12.96 19.90
CA ILE A 17 -4.77 12.09 19.94
C ILE A 17 -5.32 10.69 20.16
N SER A 18 -5.66 10.03 19.06
CA SER A 18 -6.11 8.65 19.07
C SER A 18 -4.88 7.77 19.33
N PHE A 19 -4.99 6.95 20.36
CA PHE A 19 -4.02 5.92 20.69
C PHE A 19 -4.53 4.57 20.18
N LEU A 20 -3.60 3.72 19.75
CA LEU A 20 -3.86 2.40 19.19
C LEU A 20 -2.86 1.43 19.84
N PRO A 21 -3.23 0.18 20.14
CA PRO A 21 -2.26 -0.82 20.58
C PRO A 21 -1.34 -1.25 19.43
N CYS A 22 -0.03 -1.31 19.67
CA CYS A 22 0.92 -1.83 18.70
C CYS A 22 0.62 -3.31 18.40
N PRO A 23 0.45 -3.72 17.13
CA PRO A 23 0.12 -5.11 16.79
C PRO A 23 1.25 -6.10 17.06
N HIS A 24 2.48 -5.63 17.32
CA HIS A 24 3.63 -6.49 17.58
C HIS A 24 3.87 -6.74 19.08
N CYS A 25 3.68 -5.74 19.94
CA CYS A 25 3.99 -5.84 21.37
C CYS A 25 2.85 -5.45 22.31
N GLY A 26 1.73 -4.95 21.78
CA GLY A 26 0.58 -4.49 22.58
C GLY A 26 0.75 -3.13 23.25
N ALA A 27 1.93 -2.50 23.18
CA ALA A 27 2.16 -1.19 23.79
C ALA A 27 1.31 -0.09 23.14
N GLU A 28 0.84 0.85 23.94
CA GLU A 28 0.00 1.96 23.47
C GLU A 28 0.83 2.97 22.67
N ILE A 29 0.41 3.24 21.45
CA ILE A 29 1.11 4.14 20.51
C ILE A 29 0.15 5.17 19.94
N ARG A 30 0.66 6.37 19.62
CA ARG A 30 -0.14 7.36 18.89
C ARG A 30 -0.45 6.83 17.49
N ASN A 31 -1.66 7.06 16.98
CA ASN A 31 -2.06 6.64 15.63
C ASN A 31 -1.12 7.21 14.54
N THR A 32 -0.63 8.43 14.78
CA THR A 32 0.34 9.13 13.92
C THR A 32 1.80 8.67 14.10
N ALA A 33 2.09 7.76 15.03
CA ALA A 33 3.46 7.27 15.24
C ALA A 33 3.92 6.42 14.04
N LEU A 34 5.11 6.72 13.53
CA LEU A 34 5.78 5.93 12.48
C LEU A 34 6.60 4.77 13.04
N ARG A 35 6.94 4.81 14.34
CA ARG A 35 7.74 3.79 15.01
C ARG A 35 7.21 3.56 16.42
N CYS A 36 7.17 2.30 16.86
CA CYS A 36 6.80 1.95 18.21
C CYS A 36 7.97 2.22 19.16
N PRO A 37 7.81 3.03 20.22
CA PRO A 37 8.88 3.32 21.17
C PRO A 37 9.25 2.13 22.06
N ALA A 38 8.35 1.15 22.21
CA ALA A 38 8.57 0.00 23.08
C ALA A 38 9.33 -1.14 22.36
N CYS A 39 8.90 -1.52 21.14
CA CYS A 39 9.46 -2.67 20.44
C CYS A 39 10.28 -2.33 19.19
N GLY A 40 10.26 -1.06 18.75
CA GLY A 40 10.97 -0.60 17.56
C GLY A 40 10.30 -0.90 16.23
N ALA A 41 9.14 -1.55 16.20
CA ALA A 41 8.42 -1.82 14.95
C ALA A 41 8.06 -0.53 14.22
N GLU A 42 8.18 -0.52 12.89
CA GLU A 42 7.95 0.63 12.03
C GLU A 42 6.67 0.47 11.21
N LYS A 43 5.94 1.57 11.06
CA LYS A 43 4.74 1.67 10.25
C LYS A 43 5.17 1.79 8.79
N HIS A 44 4.92 0.75 8.02
CA HIS A 44 5.23 0.70 6.61
C HIS A 44 3.97 0.93 5.79
N PHE A 45 4.08 1.80 4.79
CA PHE A 45 3.00 2.18 3.90
C PHE A 45 3.33 1.69 2.49
N GLY A 46 2.42 0.88 1.94
CA GLY A 46 2.58 0.32 0.61
C GLY A 46 3.40 -0.97 0.57
N PRO A 47 3.56 -1.55 -0.64
CA PRO A 47 4.27 -2.80 -0.82
C PRO A 47 5.77 -2.61 -0.61
N THR A 48 6.42 -3.63 -0.04
CA THR A 48 7.87 -3.69 -0.02
C THR A 48 8.44 -3.92 -1.43
N LEU A 49 9.73 -3.61 -1.64
CA LEU A 49 10.41 -3.87 -2.91
C LEU A 49 10.33 -5.36 -3.30
N TYR A 50 10.47 -6.25 -2.31
CA TYR A 50 10.42 -7.69 -2.53
C TYR A 50 9.03 -8.17 -2.98
N GLU A 51 7.97 -7.73 -2.30
CA GLU A 51 6.59 -8.07 -2.67
C GLU A 51 6.23 -7.55 -4.07
N THR A 52 6.66 -6.33 -4.39
CA THR A 52 6.41 -5.73 -5.69
C THR A 52 7.17 -6.47 -6.79
N ALA A 53 8.45 -6.79 -6.57
CA ALA A 53 9.27 -7.54 -7.51
C ALA A 53 8.69 -8.94 -7.75
N PHE A 54 8.27 -9.64 -6.69
CA PHE A 54 7.67 -10.96 -6.80
C PHE A 54 6.38 -10.95 -7.63
N CYS A 55 5.46 -10.03 -7.36
CA CYS A 55 4.22 -9.91 -8.13
C CYS A 55 4.47 -9.46 -9.57
N ALA A 56 5.42 -8.55 -9.81
CA ALA A 56 5.80 -8.12 -11.15
C ALA A 56 6.36 -9.29 -11.98
N LEU A 57 7.26 -10.08 -11.41
CA LEU A 57 7.83 -11.27 -12.08
C LEU A 57 6.76 -12.32 -12.32
N ALA A 58 5.88 -12.58 -11.34
CA ALA A 58 4.78 -13.52 -11.51
C ALA A 58 3.84 -13.09 -12.65
N GLY A 59 3.48 -11.80 -12.72
CA GLY A 59 2.67 -11.26 -13.81
C GLY A 59 3.39 -11.31 -15.16
N ALA A 60 4.67 -10.96 -15.19
CA ALA A 60 5.52 -10.98 -16.38
C ALA A 60 5.68 -12.37 -16.99
N LEU A 61 5.56 -13.44 -16.18
CA LEU A 61 5.62 -14.83 -16.66
C LEU A 61 4.22 -15.39 -16.95
N ALA A 62 3.24 -15.11 -16.11
CA ALA A 62 1.90 -15.68 -16.24
C ALA A 62 1.18 -15.21 -17.52
N LEU A 63 1.29 -13.93 -17.85
CA LEU A 63 0.60 -13.36 -19.02
C LEU A 63 1.12 -13.91 -20.35
N PRO A 64 2.44 -13.93 -20.64
CA PRO A 64 2.94 -14.53 -21.88
C PRO A 64 2.69 -16.04 -21.94
N LEU A 65 2.77 -16.77 -20.82
CA LEU A 65 2.44 -18.20 -20.79
C LEU A 65 0.96 -18.44 -21.15
N ALA A 66 0.06 -17.63 -20.61
CA ALA A 66 -1.36 -17.71 -20.93
C ALA A 66 -1.64 -17.39 -22.41
N VAL A 67 -1.00 -16.34 -22.95
CA VAL A 67 -1.15 -15.98 -24.37
C VAL A 67 -0.56 -17.05 -25.28
N TRP A 68 0.58 -17.63 -24.92
CA TRP A 68 1.21 -18.72 -25.67
C TRP A 68 0.31 -19.96 -25.73
N ALA A 69 -0.34 -20.32 -24.62
CA ALA A 69 -1.28 -21.44 -24.58
C ALA A 69 -2.49 -21.26 -25.53
N VAL A 70 -2.88 -20.01 -25.82
CA VAL A 70 -4.03 -19.69 -26.70
C VAL A 70 -3.61 -19.54 -28.17
N THR A 71 -2.45 -18.92 -28.43
CA THR A 71 -2.03 -18.48 -29.78
C THR A 71 -0.90 -19.31 -30.40
N GLY A 72 -0.27 -20.19 -29.62
CA GLY A 72 0.83 -21.05 -30.06
C GLY A 72 2.10 -20.29 -30.46
N ALA A 73 2.83 -20.80 -31.44
CA ALA A 73 4.15 -20.30 -31.84
C ALA A 73 4.15 -18.87 -32.44
N ALA A 74 2.99 -18.34 -32.82
CA ALA A 74 2.84 -16.98 -33.35
C ALA A 74 3.03 -15.89 -32.28
N HIS A 75 3.10 -16.25 -30.99
CA HIS A 75 3.24 -15.28 -29.90
C HIS A 75 4.59 -14.53 -29.87
N TRP A 76 5.61 -15.03 -30.58
CA TRP A 76 6.97 -14.47 -30.55
C TRP A 76 7.00 -12.99 -30.94
N PHE A 77 6.11 -12.57 -31.85
CA PHE A 77 6.02 -11.18 -32.31
C PHE A 77 5.58 -10.20 -31.20
N TRP A 78 4.79 -10.65 -30.22
CA TRP A 78 4.23 -9.80 -29.16
C TRP A 78 4.73 -10.15 -27.75
N LEU A 79 5.74 -11.02 -27.62
CA LEU A 79 6.26 -11.49 -26.33
C LEU A 79 6.71 -10.34 -25.41
N GLY A 80 7.40 -9.34 -25.97
CA GLY A 80 7.82 -8.17 -25.19
C GLY A 80 6.64 -7.39 -24.61
N LEU A 81 5.56 -7.23 -25.39
CA LEU A 81 4.37 -6.50 -24.97
C LEU A 81 3.60 -7.26 -23.87
N THR A 82 3.46 -8.58 -24.01
CA THR A 82 2.76 -9.40 -23.00
C THR A 82 3.54 -9.50 -21.70
N CYS A 83 4.88 -9.59 -21.75
CA CYS A 83 5.72 -9.47 -20.56
C CYS A 83 5.55 -8.11 -19.86
N ALA A 84 5.61 -7.01 -20.62
CA ALA A 84 5.47 -5.66 -20.06
C ALA A 84 4.07 -5.43 -19.45
N ALA A 85 3.02 -5.85 -20.16
CA ALA A 85 1.65 -5.78 -19.66
C ALA A 85 1.45 -6.65 -18.41
N GLY A 86 2.02 -7.86 -18.41
CA GLY A 86 2.00 -8.77 -17.26
C GLY A 86 2.71 -8.19 -16.05
N ALA A 87 3.90 -7.61 -16.24
CA ALA A 87 4.65 -6.94 -15.17
C ALA A 87 3.84 -5.77 -14.59
N ALA A 88 3.24 -4.93 -15.44
CA ALA A 88 2.43 -3.80 -15.01
C ALA A 88 1.21 -4.25 -14.20
N LEU A 89 0.50 -5.29 -14.65
CA LEU A 89 -0.62 -5.89 -13.90
C LEU A 89 -0.16 -6.48 -12.57
N GLY A 90 1.02 -7.11 -12.53
CA GLY A 90 1.64 -7.62 -11.30
C GLY A 90 1.96 -6.52 -10.29
N VAL A 91 2.57 -5.43 -10.73
CA VAL A 91 2.83 -4.25 -9.88
C VAL A 91 1.53 -3.64 -9.36
N LEU A 92 0.53 -3.49 -10.24
CA LEU A 92 -0.77 -2.95 -9.86
C LEU A 92 -1.45 -3.84 -8.81
N ALA A 93 -1.41 -5.16 -9.00
CA ALA A 93 -1.93 -6.12 -8.03
C ALA A 93 -1.21 -6.02 -6.67
N ALA A 94 0.13 -5.84 -6.67
CA ALA A 94 0.88 -5.63 -5.43
C ALA A 94 0.45 -4.34 -4.70
N LEU A 95 0.26 -3.25 -5.43
CA LEU A 95 -0.20 -1.98 -4.86
C LEU A 95 -1.58 -2.14 -4.21
N PHE A 96 -2.53 -2.81 -4.88
CA PHE A 96 -3.85 -3.05 -4.28
C PHE A 96 -3.82 -4.03 -3.10
N ARG A 97 -3.02 -5.10 -3.19
CA ARG A 97 -2.90 -6.15 -2.16
C ARG A 97 -2.25 -5.64 -0.87
N PHE A 98 -1.25 -4.77 -0.99
CA PHE A 98 -0.42 -4.28 0.11
C PHE A 98 -0.62 -2.79 0.43
N SER A 99 -1.70 -2.17 -0.07
CA SER A 99 -2.05 -0.79 0.28
C SER A 99 -2.34 -0.60 1.78
N SER A 100 -2.65 -1.68 2.51
CA SER A 100 -2.92 -1.60 3.94
C SER A 100 -1.67 -1.21 4.73
N ALA A 101 -1.82 -0.30 5.70
CA ALA A 101 -0.75 0.03 6.64
C ALA A 101 -0.42 -1.19 7.51
N ARG A 102 0.85 -1.57 7.55
CA ARG A 102 1.34 -2.70 8.35
C ARG A 102 2.47 -2.26 9.24
N TRP A 103 2.66 -2.99 10.34
CA TRP A 103 3.77 -2.78 11.25
C TRP A 103 4.78 -3.90 11.02
N LEU A 104 5.98 -3.54 10.59
CA LEU A 104 7.08 -4.46 10.32
C LEU A 104 8.18 -4.23 11.35
N LYS A 105 8.81 -5.32 11.81
CA LYS A 105 10.00 -5.26 12.65
C LYS A 105 11.14 -5.84 11.84
N THR A 106 11.98 -4.95 11.31
CA THR A 106 13.24 -5.27 10.64
C THR A 106 14.32 -5.67 11.63
#